data_AF-A0A2V6L111-F1
#
_entry.id   AF-A0A2V6L111-F1
#
_cell.length_a   1.000
_cell.length_b   1.000
_cell.length_c   1.000
_cell.angle_alpha   90.00
_cell.angle_beta   90.00
_cell.angle_gamma   90.00
#
_symmetry.space_group_name_H-M   'P 1'
#
loop_
_entity.id
_entity.type
_entity.pdbx_description
1 polymer ?
#
loop_
_entity_poly.entity_id
_entity_poly.type
_entity_poly.pdbx_seq_one_letter_code
_entity_poly.pdbx_strand_id
1 'polypeptide(L)'
;MGGNKWFGSVAHVYHHLQPEDEKRAAIFCQNYGEAGAIDFFGPKLGLPPAISGHQNYFLWGPGDWTGEVVLILDSSDDHERELFASVEDLGQVVSSPLAMPFERRNHIYLCRDLKISVQELWPRLKKWL
;
A
#
# COMPACT_ATOMS: atom_id res chain seq x y z
N MET A 1 24.11 0.53 12.09
CA MET A 1 22.97 -0.42 12.01
C MET A 1 21.87 0.26 11.20
N GLY A 2 21.86 0.05 9.88
CA GLY A 2 20.91 0.70 8.97
C GLY A 2 19.62 -0.12 8.89
N GLY A 3 18.68 0.14 9.80
CA GLY A 3 17.32 -0.41 9.70
C GLY A 3 16.58 0.25 8.53
N ASN A 4 15.97 -0.56 7.67
CA ASN A 4 15.36 -0.15 6.40
C ASN A 4 14.36 1.00 6.59
N LYS A 5 14.65 2.15 5.98
CA LYS A 5 13.90 3.41 6.14
C LYS A 5 12.45 3.36 5.59
N TRP A 6 12.17 2.43 4.68
CA TRP A 6 10.94 2.42 3.90
C TRP A 6 9.68 2.15 4.74
N PHE A 7 9.64 1.07 5.52
CA PHE A 7 8.46 0.76 6.36
C PHE A 7 8.27 1.78 7.50
N GLY A 8 9.35 2.44 7.93
CA GLY A 8 9.27 3.53 8.91
C GLY A 8 8.59 4.77 8.32
N SER A 9 8.85 5.09 7.06
CA SER A 9 8.12 6.13 6.32
C SER A 9 6.65 5.75 6.11
N VAL A 10 6.35 4.49 5.77
CA VAL A 10 4.96 4.01 5.65
C VAL A 10 4.21 4.17 6.99
N ALA A 11 4.81 3.75 8.10
CA ALA A 11 4.24 3.93 9.43
C ALA A 11 4.05 5.41 9.78
N HIS A 12 5.04 6.25 9.48
CA HIS A 12 4.92 7.69 9.70
C HIS A 12 3.71 8.26 8.96
N VAL A 13 3.55 7.96 7.67
CA VAL A 13 2.41 8.42 6.86
C VAL A 13 1.09 7.88 7.42
N TYR A 14 1.01 6.57 7.70
CA TYR A 14 -0.20 5.93 8.22
C TYR A 14 -0.69 6.59 9.52
N HIS A 15 0.21 6.88 10.46
CA HIS A 15 -0.16 7.53 11.73
C HIS A 15 -0.37 9.06 11.64
N HIS A 16 -0.10 9.68 10.49
CA HIS A 16 -0.43 11.09 10.22
C HIS A 16 -1.67 11.24 9.35
N LEU A 17 -2.33 10.14 8.99
CA LEU A 17 -3.65 10.18 8.38
C LEU A 17 -4.66 10.84 9.31
N GLN A 18 -5.75 11.32 8.74
CA GLN A 18 -6.90 11.71 9.54
C GLN A 18 -7.38 10.49 10.35
N PRO A 19 -7.85 10.64 11.60
CA PRO A 19 -8.22 9.51 12.45
C PRO A 19 -9.30 8.58 11.87
N GLU A 20 -10.14 9.11 10.97
CA GLU A 20 -11.15 8.35 10.24
C GLU A 20 -10.55 7.51 9.12
N ASP A 21 -9.49 7.96 8.48
CA ASP A 21 -8.77 7.23 7.44
C ASP A 21 -7.86 6.18 8.08
N GLU A 22 -7.09 6.53 9.11
CA GLU A 22 -6.19 5.59 9.81
C GLU A 22 -6.91 4.31 10.23
N LYS A 23 -8.11 4.43 10.81
CA LYS A 23 -8.91 3.29 11.29
C LYS A 23 -9.44 2.36 10.19
N ARG A 24 -9.52 2.84 8.95
CA ARG A 24 -10.16 2.13 7.82
C ARG A 24 -9.17 1.78 6.70
N ALA A 25 -8.00 2.42 6.68
CA ALA A 25 -7.03 2.28 5.62
C ALA A 25 -6.43 0.87 5.61
N ALA A 26 -6.57 0.19 4.49
CA ALA A 26 -5.71 -0.94 4.15
C ALA A 26 -4.36 -0.46 3.60
N ILE A 27 -3.34 -1.32 3.61
CA ILE A 27 -2.06 -1.07 2.95
C ILE A 27 -1.94 -2.02 1.76
N PHE A 28 -1.90 -1.48 0.55
CA PHE A 28 -1.73 -2.24 -0.69
C PHE A 28 -0.31 -2.12 -1.22
N CYS A 29 0.34 -3.26 -1.41
CA CYS A 29 1.71 -3.36 -1.93
C CYS A 29 1.72 -3.95 -3.36
N GLN A 30 2.63 -3.49 -4.22
CA GLN A 30 2.70 -3.93 -5.62
C GLN A 30 3.31 -5.31 -5.78
N ASN A 31 4.07 -5.77 -4.79
CA ASN A 31 4.74 -7.05 -4.82
C ASN A 31 4.79 -7.74 -3.45
N TYR A 32 5.00 -9.06 -3.47
CA TYR A 32 5.06 -9.90 -2.27
C TYR A 32 6.23 -9.55 -1.32
N GLY A 33 7.32 -8.96 -1.83
CA GLY A 33 8.46 -8.56 -1.01
C GLY A 33 8.13 -7.37 -0.11
N GLU A 34 7.45 -6.36 -0.67
CA GLU A 34 6.91 -5.22 0.09
C GLU A 34 5.83 -5.66 1.08
N ALA A 35 4.88 -6.47 0.62
CA ALA A 35 3.80 -6.98 1.46
C ALA A 35 4.37 -7.78 2.64
N GLY A 36 5.33 -8.67 2.38
CA GLY A 36 6.03 -9.44 3.41
C GLY A 36 6.83 -8.57 4.37
N ALA A 37 7.42 -7.47 3.90
CA ALA A 37 8.11 -6.52 4.77
C ALA A 37 7.14 -5.79 5.71
N ILE A 38 5.98 -5.35 5.22
CA ILE A 38 4.93 -4.75 6.06
C ILE A 38 4.42 -5.78 7.08
N ASP A 39 4.10 -7.00 6.66
CA ASP A 39 3.61 -8.03 7.59
C ASP A 39 4.63 -8.42 8.66
N PHE A 40 5.93 -8.39 8.32
CA PHE A 40 6.99 -8.75 9.25
C PHE A 40 7.38 -7.60 10.21
N PHE A 41 7.53 -6.38 9.71
CA PHE A 41 8.01 -5.23 10.49
C PHE A 41 6.89 -4.33 11.01
N GLY A 42 5.77 -4.24 10.28
CA GLY A 42 4.63 -3.38 10.55
C GLY A 42 3.91 -3.63 11.87
N PRO A 43 3.76 -4.87 12.39
CA PRO A 43 3.08 -5.10 13.66
C PRO A 43 3.72 -4.36 14.84
N LYS A 44 5.06 -4.23 14.87
CA LYS A 44 5.77 -3.46 15.91
C LYS A 44 5.58 -1.95 15.78
N LEU A 45 5.14 -1.51 14.61
CA LEU A 45 4.87 -0.12 14.29
C LEU A 45 3.37 0.20 14.35
N GLY A 46 2.49 -0.77 14.65
CA GLY A 46 1.04 -0.54 14.68
C GLY A 46 0.37 -0.49 13.30
N LEU A 47 1.04 -1.00 12.27
CA LEU A 47 0.45 -1.10 10.92
C LEU A 47 -0.49 -2.31 10.81
N PRO A 48 -1.58 -2.20 10.02
CA PRO A 48 -2.39 -3.34 9.65
C PRO A 48 -1.61 -4.30 8.72
N PRO A 49 -2.06 -5.56 8.59
CA PRO A 49 -1.51 -6.48 7.59
C PRO A 49 -1.64 -5.90 6.18
N ALA A 50 -0.65 -6.20 5.33
CA ALA A 50 -0.68 -5.77 3.94
C ALA A 50 -1.60 -6.66 3.09
N ILE A 51 -2.18 -6.06 2.06
CA ILE A 51 -2.87 -6.74 0.97
C ILE A 51 -2.06 -6.57 -0.33
N SER A 52 -2.12 -7.55 -1.22
CA SER A 52 -1.48 -7.47 -2.52
C SER A 52 -2.12 -8.42 -3.52
N GLY A 53 -2.10 -8.03 -4.79
CA GLY A 53 -2.46 -8.91 -5.90
C GLY A 53 -1.35 -9.89 -6.31
N HIS A 54 -0.18 -9.86 -5.66
CA HIS A 54 1.00 -10.64 -6.06
C HIS A 54 1.10 -11.99 -5.33
N GLN A 55 1.26 -13.07 -6.09
CA GLN A 55 1.48 -14.44 -5.58
C GLN A 55 0.42 -14.88 -4.56
N ASN A 56 0.85 -15.39 -3.41
CA ASN A 56 -0.03 -15.93 -2.37
C ASN A 56 -0.92 -14.86 -1.74
N TYR A 57 -0.52 -13.58 -1.73
CA TYR A 57 -1.35 -12.50 -1.19
C TYR A 57 -2.68 -12.38 -1.94
N PHE A 58 -2.68 -12.61 -3.26
CA PHE A 58 -3.91 -12.64 -4.04
C PHE A 58 -4.89 -13.71 -3.54
N LEU A 59 -4.36 -14.87 -3.15
CA LEU A 59 -5.15 -16.00 -2.64
C LEU A 59 -5.66 -15.76 -1.21
N TRP A 60 -4.95 -14.94 -0.43
CA TRP A 60 -5.40 -14.52 0.91
C TRP A 60 -6.51 -13.48 0.86
N GLY A 61 -6.65 -12.78 -0.26
CA GLY A 61 -7.78 -11.88 -0.50
C GLY A 61 -7.58 -10.48 0.08
N PRO A 62 -8.61 -9.63 -0.02
CA PRO A 62 -8.57 -8.24 0.44
C PRO A 62 -8.64 -8.07 1.97
N GLY A 63 -8.73 -9.16 2.73
CA GLY A 63 -9.02 -9.10 4.17
C GLY A 63 -10.35 -8.39 4.43
N ASP A 64 -10.33 -7.46 5.39
CA ASP A 64 -11.49 -6.64 5.76
C ASP A 64 -11.63 -5.35 4.92
N TRP A 65 -10.79 -5.15 3.90
CA TRP A 65 -10.83 -3.94 3.09
C TRP A 65 -12.11 -3.85 2.24
N THR A 66 -12.86 -2.77 2.44
CA THR A 66 -14.17 -2.53 1.79
C THR A 66 -14.08 -1.70 0.51
N GLY A 67 -12.89 -1.17 0.18
CA GLY A 67 -12.72 -0.21 -0.93
C GLY A 67 -12.80 1.26 -0.50
N GLU A 68 -13.11 1.55 0.76
CA GLU A 68 -13.27 2.93 1.27
C GLU A 68 -11.96 3.71 1.30
N VAL A 69 -10.91 3.16 1.93
CA VAL A 69 -9.62 3.85 2.11
C VAL A 69 -8.48 2.86 1.92
N VAL A 70 -7.46 3.22 1.14
CA VAL A 70 -6.25 2.41 0.98
C VAL A 70 -5.02 3.29 0.78
N LEU A 71 -3.92 2.92 1.44
CA LEU A 71 -2.59 3.40 1.12
C LEU A 71 -1.99 2.49 0.05
N ILE A 72 -1.75 3.02 -1.15
CA ILE A 72 -1.09 2.31 -2.24
C ILE A 72 0.38 2.72 -2.24
N LEU A 73 1.24 1.72 -2.07
CA LEU A 73 2.69 1.90 -2.05
C LEU A 73 3.25 1.68 -3.45
N ASP A 74 4.35 2.34 -3.77
CA ASP A 74 5.10 2.15 -5.03
C ASP A 74 4.24 2.23 -6.29
N SER A 75 3.49 3.33 -6.43
CA SER A 75 2.69 3.58 -7.64
C SER A 75 3.11 4.88 -8.33
N SER A 76 2.58 5.10 -9.54
CA SER A 76 2.66 6.35 -10.32
C SER A 76 1.30 7.02 -10.53
N ASP A 77 0.25 6.59 -9.82
CA ASP A 77 -1.13 7.11 -9.76
C ASP A 77 -2.03 7.06 -11.00
N ASP A 78 -1.48 6.81 -12.19
CA ASP A 78 -2.24 6.82 -13.44
C ASP A 78 -3.49 5.91 -13.38
N HIS A 79 -3.36 4.72 -12.79
CA HIS A 79 -4.46 3.76 -12.69
C HIS A 79 -5.35 4.03 -11.47
N GLU A 80 -4.77 4.50 -10.38
CA GLU A 80 -5.47 4.82 -9.14
C GLU A 80 -6.51 5.92 -9.36
N ARG A 81 -6.17 6.95 -10.15
CA ARG A 81 -7.09 8.05 -10.47
C ARG A 81 -8.29 7.59 -11.31
N GLU A 82 -8.13 6.53 -12.09
CA GLU A 82 -9.23 5.90 -12.80
C GLU A 82 -10.13 5.10 -11.86
N LEU A 83 -9.55 4.39 -10.88
CA LEU A 83 -10.26 3.48 -9.99
C LEU A 83 -10.93 4.14 -8.78
N PHE A 84 -10.38 5.24 -8.26
CA PHE A 84 -10.82 5.87 -7.01
C PHE A 84 -11.40 7.26 -7.24
N ALA A 85 -12.33 7.69 -6.38
CA ALA A 85 -12.92 9.02 -6.47
C ALA A 85 -11.94 10.11 -6.02
N SER A 86 -11.05 9.80 -5.09
CA SER A 86 -10.01 10.71 -4.61
C SER A 86 -8.66 10.00 -4.51
N VAL A 87 -7.61 10.65 -4.98
CA VAL A 87 -6.22 10.17 -4.93
C VAL A 87 -5.31 11.32 -4.56
N GLU A 88 -4.69 11.19 -3.39
CA GLU A 88 -3.78 12.16 -2.80
C GLU A 88 -2.37 11.58 -2.74
N ASP A 89 -1.39 12.31 -3.27
CA ASP A 89 0.02 11.96 -3.18
C ASP A 89 0.58 12.41 -1.82
N LEU A 90 0.90 11.46 -0.95
CA LEU A 90 1.48 11.72 0.37
C LEU A 90 3.02 11.78 0.35
N GLY A 91 3.62 11.70 -0.84
CA GLY A 91 5.03 11.92 -1.08
C GLY A 91 5.87 10.65 -1.15
N GLN A 92 7.17 10.85 -1.37
CA GLN A 92 8.13 9.77 -1.59
C GLN A 92 8.41 8.97 -0.32
N VAL A 93 8.50 7.66 -0.48
CA VAL A 93 9.07 6.79 0.54
C VAL A 93 10.59 6.99 0.58
N VAL A 94 11.13 7.23 1.77
CA VAL A 94 12.59 7.38 1.92
C VAL A 94 13.25 6.01 1.70
N SER A 95 13.81 5.83 0.51
CA SER A 95 14.55 4.63 0.13
C SER A 95 16.03 4.70 0.57
N SER A 96 16.70 3.55 0.55
CA SER A 96 18.14 3.47 0.80
C SER A 96 18.93 4.00 -0.40
N PRO A 97 20.07 4.67 -0.21
CA PRO A 97 20.99 5.00 -1.32
C PRO A 97 21.46 3.77 -2.12
N LEU A 98 21.34 2.57 -1.55
CA LEU A 98 21.70 1.29 -2.16
C LEU A 98 20.53 0.59 -2.87
N ALA A 99 19.30 1.09 -2.72
CA ALA A 99 18.12 0.52 -3.40
C ALA A 99 18.27 0.65 -4.92
N MET A 100 17.64 -0.20 -5.70
CA MET A 100 17.69 -0.12 -7.16
C MET A 100 17.09 1.22 -7.63
N PRO A 101 17.58 1.84 -8.71
CA PRO A 101 17.10 3.16 -9.13
C PRO A 101 15.58 3.27 -9.38
N PHE A 102 14.92 2.16 -9.72
CA PHE A 102 13.47 2.09 -9.87
C PHE A 102 12.73 2.00 -8.53
N GLU A 103 13.39 1.59 -7.44
CA GLU A 103 12.85 1.55 -6.05
C GLU A 103 13.08 2.88 -5.30
N ARG A 104 13.63 3.89 -5.99
CA ARG A 104 13.99 5.21 -5.41
C ARG A 104 12.97 6.30 -5.68
N ARG A 105 11.88 6.02 -6.42
CA ARG A 105 10.91 7.04 -6.86
C ARG A 105 9.48 6.69 -6.44
N ASN A 106 9.35 5.93 -5.38
CA ASN A 106 8.11 5.25 -5.05
C ASN A 106 7.35 6.14 -4.08
N HIS A 107 6.17 6.61 -4.48
CA HIS A 107 5.30 7.45 -3.68
C HIS A 107 4.32 6.59 -2.86
N ILE A 108 3.75 7.20 -1.81
CA ILE A 108 2.59 6.65 -1.11
C ILE A 108 1.37 7.46 -1.52
N TYR A 109 0.35 6.78 -2.05
CA TYR A 109 -0.91 7.42 -2.39
C TYR A 109 -2.01 7.02 -1.42
N LEU A 110 -2.75 8.00 -0.95
CA LEU A 110 -3.98 7.79 -0.21
C LEU A 110 -5.17 7.85 -1.17
N CYS A 111 -5.76 6.69 -1.40
CA CYS A 111 -6.88 6.54 -2.31
C CYS A 111 -8.16 6.32 -1.50
N ARG A 112 -9.23 7.00 -1.90
CA ARG A 112 -10.54 6.93 -1.24
C ARG A 112 -11.66 6.66 -2.23
N ASP A 113 -12.66 5.94 -1.76
CA ASP A 113 -13.90 5.60 -2.46
C ASP A 113 -13.64 4.91 -3.81
N LEU A 114 -13.34 3.60 -3.75
CA LEU A 114 -13.22 2.77 -4.94
C LEU A 114 -14.52 2.83 -5.75
N LYS A 115 -14.43 3.18 -7.04
CA LYS A 115 -15.58 3.39 -7.93
C LYS A 115 -16.32 2.10 -8.30
N ILE A 116 -15.68 0.95 -8.09
CA ILE A 116 -16.24 -0.39 -8.32
C ILE A 116 -16.19 -1.20 -7.02
N SER A 117 -16.91 -2.30 -6.97
CA SER A 117 -16.83 -3.19 -5.80
C SER A 117 -15.45 -3.84 -5.66
N VAL A 118 -15.02 -4.14 -4.44
CA VAL A 118 -13.78 -4.92 -4.21
C VAL A 118 -13.86 -6.28 -4.91
N GLN A 119 -15.04 -6.91 -4.95
CA GLN A 119 -15.27 -8.17 -5.64
C GLN A 119 -15.05 -8.07 -7.15
N GLU A 120 -15.34 -6.91 -7.75
CA GLU A 120 -15.09 -6.64 -9.16
C GLU A 120 -13.60 -6.30 -9.42
N LEU A 121 -12.97 -5.54 -8.52
CA LEU A 121 -11.56 -5.17 -8.63
C LEU A 121 -10.63 -6.36 -8.42
N TRP A 122 -10.82 -7.13 -7.34
CA TRP A 122 -9.83 -8.09 -6.85
C TRP A 122 -9.34 -9.07 -7.93
N PRO A 123 -10.21 -9.70 -8.74
CA PRO A 123 -9.76 -10.61 -9.81
C PRO A 123 -8.82 -9.98 -10.84
N ARG A 124 -8.86 -8.64 -11.01
CA ARG A 124 -8.02 -7.87 -11.94
C ARG A 124 -6.62 -7.61 -11.40
N LEU A 125 -6.42 -7.70 -10.09
CA LEU A 125 -5.14 -7.42 -9.43
C LEU A 125 -4.16 -8.60 -9.47
N LYS A 126 -4.61 -9.78 -9.93
CA LYS A 126 -3.84 -11.02 -9.90
C LYS A 126 -2.53 -10.93 -10.69
N LYS A 127 -1.40 -11.13 -10.01
CA LYS A 127 -0.06 -11.06 -10.59
C LYS A 127 0.83 -12.21 -10.08
N TRP A 128 1.42 -12.95 -11.01
CA TRP A 128 2.26 -14.13 -10.73
C TRP A 128 3.76 -13.93 -10.97
N LEU A 129 4.15 -12.81 -11.59
CA LEU A 129 5.53 -12.47 -11.92
C LEU A 129 5.84 -11.10 -11.34
#